data_AF-A0A3C0X0M2-F1
#
_entry.id   AF-A0A3C0X0M2-F1
#
_cell.length_a   1.000
_cell.length_b   1.000
_cell.length_c   1.000
_cell.angle_alpha   90.00
_cell.angle_beta   90.00
_cell.angle_gamma   90.00
#
_symmetry.space_group_name_H-M   'P 1'
#
loop_
_entity.id
_entity.type
_entity.pdbx_description
1 polymer ?
#
loop_
_entity_poly.entity_id
_entity_poly.type
_entity_poly.pdbx_seq_one_letter_code
_entity_poly.pdbx_strand_id
1 'polypeptide(L)'
;MRFANRKSKSVLATRRDNKGYLYVAPFALGFIFLVLFPMIQSFIYSFNDLLFDGQVHLNFSGLANYRRALFEDVEYRQLLLSAVRDMALSVPVILVFSM
;
A
#
# COMPACT_ATOMS: atom_id res chain seq x y z
N MET A 1 38.54 37.94 -21.74
CA MET A 1 37.75 36.77 -22.16
C MET A 1 37.88 35.68 -21.10
N ARG A 2 36.83 35.40 -20.31
CA ARG A 2 36.86 34.37 -19.24
C ARG A 2 36.17 33.10 -19.76
N PHE A 3 36.92 32.00 -19.81
CA PHE A 3 36.44 30.70 -20.26
C PHE A 3 35.35 30.17 -19.33
N ALA A 4 34.27 29.68 -19.93
CA ALA A 4 33.14 29.05 -19.24
C ALA A 4 33.57 27.69 -18.65
N ASN A 5 33.44 27.56 -17.32
CA ASN A 5 33.75 26.34 -16.59
C ASN A 5 32.56 25.37 -16.63
N ARG A 6 32.51 24.49 -17.63
CA ARG A 6 31.51 23.40 -17.71
C ARG A 6 31.92 22.31 -16.72
N LYS A 7 31.38 22.35 -15.49
CA LYS A 7 31.52 21.25 -14.51
C LYS A 7 30.92 19.96 -15.11
N SER A 8 31.76 19.15 -15.74
CA SER A 8 31.42 17.77 -16.09
C SER A 8 31.22 17.01 -14.79
N LYS A 9 29.99 16.55 -14.50
CA LYS A 9 29.75 15.64 -13.37
C LYS A 9 30.66 14.43 -13.57
N SER A 10 31.61 14.24 -12.65
CA SER A 10 32.57 13.13 -12.69
C SER A 10 31.84 11.79 -12.80
N VAL A 11 32.19 11.02 -13.83
CA VAL A 11 31.67 9.66 -14.11
C VAL A 11 31.85 8.72 -12.89
N LEU A 12 32.80 9.00 -12.01
CA LEU A 12 33.04 8.24 -10.78
C LEU A 12 31.96 8.44 -9.72
N ALA A 13 31.32 9.61 -9.65
CA ALA A 13 30.21 9.87 -8.74
C ALA A 13 28.96 9.07 -9.17
N THR A 14 28.65 9.07 -10.47
CA THR A 14 27.53 8.29 -11.04
C THR A 14 27.74 6.78 -10.91
N ARG A 15 28.98 6.28 -11.04
CA ARG A 15 29.29 4.84 -10.86
C ARG A 15 29.19 4.36 -9.42
N ARG A 16 29.31 5.25 -8.43
CA ARG A 16 29.15 4.92 -7.00
C ARG A 16 27.67 4.79 -6.60
N ASP A 17 26.78 5.50 -7.28
CA ASP A 17 25.33 5.49 -7.04
C ASP A 17 24.65 4.19 -7.49
N ASN A 18 25.05 3.63 -8.64
CA ASN A 18 24.35 2.47 -9.21
C ASN A 18 24.47 1.19 -8.36
N LYS A 19 25.52 1.05 -7.54
CA LYS A 19 25.67 -0.11 -6.65
C LYS A 19 24.69 -0.08 -5.49
N GLY A 20 24.25 1.10 -5.04
CA GLY A 20 23.27 1.24 -3.97
C GLY A 20 21.92 0.59 -4.30
N TYR A 21 21.49 0.70 -5.55
CA TYR A 21 20.26 0.05 -6.02
C TYR A 21 20.34 -1.47 -5.95
N LEU A 22 21.51 -2.08 -6.19
CA LEU A 22 21.68 -3.52 -6.10
C LEU A 22 21.52 -4.03 -4.65
N TYR A 23 21.94 -3.24 -3.66
CA TYR A 23 21.76 -3.56 -2.24
C TYR A 23 20.31 -3.44 -1.79
N VAL A 24 19.57 -2.45 -2.31
CA VAL A 24 18.14 -2.27 -1.98
C VAL A 24 17.25 -3.20 -2.78
N ALA A 25 17.69 -3.66 -3.96
CA ALA A 25 16.94 -4.52 -4.87
C ALA A 25 16.29 -5.74 -4.21
N PRO A 26 16.97 -6.60 -3.42
CA PRO A 26 16.32 -7.77 -2.82
C PRO A 26 15.17 -7.38 -1.87
N PHE A 27 15.33 -6.29 -1.11
CA PHE A 27 14.28 -5.79 -0.23
C PHE A 27 13.13 -5.15 -1.03
N ALA A 28 13.44 -4.34 -2.03
CA ALA A 28 12.45 -3.72 -2.90
C ALA A 28 11.63 -4.77 -3.67
N LEU A 29 12.28 -5.81 -4.19
CA LEU A 29 11.60 -6.93 -4.84
C LEU A 29 10.71 -7.67 -3.83
N GLY A 30 11.21 -7.95 -2.62
CA GLY A 30 10.41 -8.53 -1.54
C GLY A 30 9.16 -7.70 -1.23
N PHE A 31 9.31 -6.38 -1.08
CA PHE A 31 8.17 -5.48 -0.89
C PHE A 31 7.19 -5.53 -2.06
N ILE A 32 7.66 -5.49 -3.30
CA ILE A 32 6.80 -5.49 -4.48
C ILE A 32 5.99 -6.79 -4.56
N PHE A 33 6.62 -7.95 -4.39
CA PHE A 33 5.96 -9.24 -4.58
C PHE A 33 5.15 -9.70 -3.37
N LEU A 34 5.62 -9.41 -2.16
CA LEU A 34 4.99 -9.91 -0.93
C LEU A 34 4.02 -8.91 -0.30
N VAL A 35 4.14 -7.61 -0.61
CA VAL A 35 3.28 -6.57 -0.04
C VAL A 35 2.44 -5.92 -1.15
N LEU A 36 3.09 -5.33 -2.15
CA LEU A 36 2.40 -4.51 -3.13
C LEU A 36 1.48 -5.35 -4.03
N PHE A 37 1.97 -6.50 -4.51
CA PHE A 37 1.19 -7.41 -5.35
C PHE A 37 -0.11 -7.89 -4.67
N PRO A 38 -0.10 -8.52 -3.48
CA PRO A 38 -1.33 -8.92 -2.82
C PRO A 38 -2.20 -7.72 -2.42
N MET A 39 -1.62 -6.58 -2.08
CA MET A 39 -2.40 -5.36 -1.78
C MET A 39 -3.17 -4.87 -3.00
N ILE A 40 -2.57 -4.89 -4.20
CA ILE A 40 -3.26 -4.55 -5.45
C ILE A 40 -4.35 -5.59 -5.73
N GLN A 41 -4.09 -6.89 -5.51
CA GLN A 41 -5.13 -7.91 -5.67
C GLN A 41 -6.30 -7.69 -4.73
N SER A 42 -6.07 -7.42 -3.43
CA SER A 42 -7.12 -7.10 -2.47
C SER A 42 -7.91 -5.85 -2.88
N PHE A 43 -7.22 -4.83 -3.41
CA PHE A 43 -7.87 -3.65 -3.95
C PHE A 43 -8.80 -4.01 -5.10
N ILE A 44 -8.34 -4.79 -6.08
CA ILE A 44 -9.18 -5.25 -7.20
C ILE A 44 -10.37 -6.06 -6.67
N TYR A 45 -10.14 -7.01 -5.77
CA TYR A 45 -11.20 -7.86 -5.21
C TYR A 45 -12.28 -7.05 -4.47
N SER A 46 -11.95 -5.91 -3.87
CA SER A 46 -12.95 -5.05 -3.23
C SER A 46 -14.04 -4.52 -4.18
N PHE A 47 -13.74 -4.38 -5.49
CA PHE A 47 -14.68 -3.95 -6.53
C PHE A 47 -15.34 -5.11 -7.28
N ASN A 48 -15.02 -6.35 -6.92
CA ASN A 48 -15.52 -7.55 -7.59
C ASN A 48 -16.28 -8.44 -6.62
N ASP A 49 -17.38 -9.02 -7.08
CA ASP A 49 -18.06 -10.09 -6.38
C ASP A 49 -17.29 -11.38 -6.62
N LEU A 50 -16.78 -11.98 -5.55
CA LEU A 50 -16.03 -13.22 -5.59
C LEU A 50 -17.01 -14.40 -5.54
N LEU A 51 -17.18 -15.07 -6.67
CA LEU A 51 -17.90 -16.33 -6.75
C LEU A 51 -16.88 -17.47 -6.68
N PHE A 52 -17.03 -18.33 -5.67
CA PHE A 52 -16.15 -19.48 -5.45
C PHE A 52 -16.90 -20.76 -5.83
N ASP A 53 -16.69 -21.25 -7.06
CA ASP A 53 -17.24 -22.53 -7.54
C ASP A 53 -16.11 -23.47 -8.01
N GLY A 54 -15.07 -23.60 -7.19
CA GLY A 54 -13.82 -24.32 -7.53
C GLY A 54 -12.82 -23.50 -8.34
N GLN A 55 -13.23 -22.38 -8.96
CA GLN A 55 -12.37 -21.35 -9.53
C GLN A 55 -12.80 -19.96 -9.03
N VAL A 56 -11.85 -19.04 -8.89
CA VAL A 56 -12.15 -17.66 -8.49
C VAL A 56 -12.68 -16.91 -9.72
N HIS A 57 -13.98 -16.69 -9.77
CA HIS A 57 -14.58 -15.83 -10.78
C HIS A 57 -14.76 -14.42 -10.20
N LEU A 58 -14.14 -13.43 -10.85
CA LEU A 58 -14.29 -12.02 -10.53
C LEU A 58 -15.45 -11.46 -11.35
N ASN A 59 -16.56 -11.16 -10.71
CA ASN A 59 -17.64 -10.42 -11.36
C ASN A 59 -17.52 -8.94 -10.96
N PHE A 60 -17.24 -8.06 -11.92
CA PHE A 60 -17.03 -6.65 -11.63
C PHE A 60 -18.36 -5.96 -11.25
N SER A 61 -18.56 -5.72 -9.96
CA SER A 61 -19.76 -5.08 -9.40
C SER A 61 -19.54 -3.60 -9.06
N GLY A 62 -18.33 -3.07 -9.30
CA GLY A 62 -17.99 -1.68 -9.12
C GLY A 62 -18.08 -1.26 -7.65
N LEU A 63 -18.94 -0.29 -7.34
CA LEU A 63 -19.13 0.23 -5.97
C LEU A 63 -20.28 -0.45 -5.21
N ALA A 64 -20.93 -1.45 -5.81
CA ALA A 64 -22.06 -2.15 -5.17
C ALA A 64 -21.64 -2.76 -3.82
N ASN A 65 -20.47 -3.39 -3.76
CA ASN A 65 -19.91 -3.96 -2.53
C ASN A 65 -19.72 -2.94 -1.41
N TYR A 66 -19.21 -1.76 -1.75
CA TYR A 66 -19.03 -0.68 -0.79
C TYR A 66 -20.36 -0.14 -0.27
N ARG A 67 -21.36 0.04 -1.16
CA ARG A 67 -22.70 0.47 -0.75
C ARG A 67 -23.34 -0.54 0.18
N ARG A 68 -23.29 -1.83 -0.17
CA ARG A 68 -23.81 -2.92 0.64
C ARG A 68 -23.13 -2.95 2.01
N ALA A 69 -21.80 -2.96 2.06
CA ALA A 69 -21.06 -2.99 3.31
C ALA A 69 -21.38 -1.79 4.22
N LEU A 70 -21.40 -0.57 3.69
CA LEU A 70 -21.60 0.63 4.52
C LEU A 70 -23.06 0.84 4.93
N PHE A 71 -24.01 0.58 4.04
CA PHE A 71 -25.40 0.99 4.24
C PHE A 71 -26.36 -0.16 4.52
N GLU A 72 -26.09 -1.37 4.04
CA GLU A 72 -26.98 -2.52 4.17
C GLU A 72 -26.51 -3.49 5.26
N ASP A 73 -25.20 -3.65 5.42
CA ASP A 73 -24.61 -4.54 6.41
C ASP A 73 -24.45 -3.85 7.78
N VAL A 74 -25.31 -4.23 8.72
CA VAL A 74 -25.33 -3.68 10.08
C VAL A 74 -24.11 -4.13 10.88
N GLU A 75 -23.67 -5.37 10.70
CA GLU A 75 -22.54 -5.94 11.42
C GLU A 75 -21.24 -5.26 11.00
N TYR A 76 -21.03 -5.10 9.68
CA TYR A 76 -19.88 -4.39 9.15
C TYR A 76 -19.78 -2.95 9.70
N ARG A 77 -20.90 -2.23 9.76
CA ARG A 77 -20.93 -0.86 10.29
C ARG A 77 -20.57 -0.81 11.78
N GLN A 78 -21.10 -1.73 12.58
CA GLN A 78 -20.78 -1.81 14.00
C GLN A 78 -19.31 -2.12 14.23
N LEU A 79 -18.75 -3.06 13.46
CA LEU A 79 -17.35 -3.43 13.52
C LEU A 79 -16.44 -2.26 13.10
N LEU A 80 -16.79 -1.57 12.02
CA LEU A 80 -16.07 -0.40 11.54
C LEU A 80 -16.04 0.72 12.58
N LEU A 81 -17.20 1.07 13.15
CA LEU A 81 -17.29 2.12 14.18
C LEU A 81 -16.52 1.75 15.45
N SER A 82 -16.58 0.49 15.86
CA SER A 82 -15.85 0.00 17.04
C SER A 82 -14.33 0.06 16.79
N ALA A 83 -13.86 -0.45 15.65
CA ALA A 83 -12.44 -0.40 15.28
C ALA A 83 -11.91 1.05 15.21
N VAL A 84 -12.66 1.97 14.61
CA VAL A 84 -12.28 3.39 14.55
C VAL A 84 -12.26 4.02 15.94
N ARG A 85 -13.25 3.74 16.78
CA ARG A 85 -13.29 4.22 18.17
C ARG A 85 -12.10 3.70 18.96
N ASP A 86 -11.80 2.41 18.84
CA ASP A 86 -10.70 1.77 19.56
C ASP A 86 -9.36 2.32 19.08
N MET A 87 -9.17 2.52 17.78
CA MET A 87 -7.98 3.18 17.23
C MET A 87 -7.85 4.63 17.75
N ALA A 88 -8.94 5.40 17.73
CA ALA A 88 -8.93 6.80 18.17
C ALA A 88 -8.61 6.95 19.66
N LEU A 89 -8.98 5.98 20.49
CA LEU A 89 -8.66 5.97 21.93
C LEU A 89 -7.28 5.38 22.20
N SER A 90 -6.92 4.28 21.55
CA SER A 90 -5.66 3.58 21.78
C SER A 90 -4.45 4.39 21.33
N VAL A 91 -4.51 5.07 20.17
CA VAL A 91 -3.36 5.82 19.66
C VAL A 91 -2.89 6.92 20.65
N PRO A 92 -3.75 7.83 21.14
CA PRO A 92 -3.32 8.82 22.13
C PRO A 92 -2.87 8.21 23.46
N VAL A 93 -3.56 7.17 23.93
CA VAL A 93 -3.20 6.46 25.17
C VAL A 93 -1.78 5.89 25.05
N ILE A 94 -1.49 5.18 23.97
CA ILE A 94 -0.15 4.63 23.69
C ILE A 94 0.89 5.75 23.63
N LEU A 95 0.58 6.88 22.97
CA LEU A 95 1.52 8.00 22.89
C LEU A 95 1.82 8.63 24.26
N VAL A 96 0.85 8.72 25.16
CA VAL A 96 1.06 9.24 26.52
C VAL A 96 1.88 8.26 27.37
N PHE A 97 1.64 6.95 27.24
CA PHE A 97 2.34 5.93 28.03
C PHE A 97 3.69 5.47 27.44
N SER A 98 3.95 5.73 26.16
CA SER A 98 5.22 5.40 25.49
C SER A 98 6.31 6.45 25.70
N MET A 99 5.99 7.58 26.35
CA MET A 99 6.92 8.68 26.67
C MET A 99 7.61 8.46 28.01
#